data_AF-A0A6A7AGY0-F1
#
_entry.id   AF-A0A6A7AGY0-F1
#
_cell.length_a   1.000
_cell.length_b   1.000
_cell.length_c   1.000
_cell.angle_alpha   90.00
_cell.angle_beta   90.00
_cell.angle_gamma   90.00
#
_symmetry.space_group_name_H-M   'P 1'
#
loop_
_entity.id
_entity.type
_entity.pdbx_description
1 polymer ?
#
loop_
_entity_poly.entity_id
_entity_poly.type
_entity_poly.pdbx_seq_one_letter_code
_entity_poly.pdbx_strand_id
1 'polypeptide(L)'
;YLTRVTPDFISTMAETVSDYQVDALRDAVVKHISFATSLRVHMPSGYPTFWLEFHLPYLELREVDGESMTCMSRTNHETGTVLSDVSFLNIMSTQGSLSRYCLQRAHISVMICGSDNVQWVGYAFANNTVDEDGTENEEDEIEGSVDTDFAEDEDEGEVDLFASDDSDEVLDANIPIYDPREYWLRVVKLRLRLIVSKWEYLVYKVEKSVENQERRHGLILSRGPQSHDPGHMEKLLHWNMQTVHLLNELHGYLRPALRAWSRFSSPSGDKGFFSDITDSKATRTMHLIKESFEILSDLEHRLVLLDRSSKLSARTLNLESNRLNTESYDLNRQAHVVHLSTSVISRDIQHLNRRSTEAACENQKAAQETSQTTRVSVEILLFTTPFAIALQYFGAERAIFSFNRNPRSFFICIVILLIALRFFVAIIAHPEHVAKFLRRRLHRRGWRRNVSGDFEGKI
;
A
#
# COMPACT_ATOMS: atom_id res chain seq x y z
N TYR A 1 30.21 -36.14 3.35
CA TYR A 1 29.51 -34.85 3.27
C TYR A 1 28.03 -35.12 3.05
N LEU A 2 27.12 -34.45 3.76
CA LEU A 2 25.67 -34.61 3.59
C LEU A 2 25.04 -33.22 3.36
N THR A 3 24.33 -33.06 2.24
CA THR A 3 23.60 -31.83 1.87
C THR A 3 22.21 -31.73 2.49
N ARG A 4 21.70 -32.85 2.99
CA ARG A 4 20.43 -32.94 3.72
C ARG A 4 20.53 -34.04 4.77
N VAL A 5 20.47 -33.66 6.04
CA VAL A 5 20.52 -34.63 7.14
C VAL A 5 19.13 -35.23 7.36
N THR A 6 18.96 -36.51 7.05
CA THR A 6 17.73 -37.28 7.30
C THR A 6 17.90 -38.21 8.51
N PRO A 7 16.81 -38.64 9.17
CA PRO A 7 16.89 -39.63 10.24
C PRO A 7 17.61 -40.91 9.82
N ASP A 8 17.42 -41.36 8.58
CA ASP A 8 18.07 -42.58 8.05
C ASP A 8 19.59 -42.41 7.92
N PHE A 9 20.05 -41.24 7.44
CA PHE A 9 21.48 -40.93 7.42
C PHE A 9 22.07 -40.89 8.84
N ILE A 10 21.36 -40.28 9.79
CA ILE A 10 21.81 -40.25 11.20
C ILE A 10 21.91 -41.67 11.76
N SER A 11 20.89 -42.52 11.54
CA SER A 11 20.89 -43.91 12.01
C SER A 11 22.07 -44.69 11.43
N THR A 12 22.29 -44.57 10.12
CA THR A 12 23.40 -45.25 9.43
C THR A 12 24.76 -44.80 9.96
N MET A 13 24.96 -43.50 10.18
CA MET A 13 26.19 -42.99 10.79
C MET A 13 26.37 -43.48 12.22
N ALA A 14 25.29 -43.53 13.02
CA ALA A 14 25.35 -44.01 14.41
C ALA A 14 25.67 -45.51 14.52
N GLU A 15 25.31 -46.32 13.51
CA GLU A 15 25.63 -47.75 13.46
C GLU A 15 27.05 -48.04 12.97
N THR A 16 27.65 -47.11 12.21
CA THR A 16 28.96 -47.31 11.54
C THR A 16 30.11 -46.53 12.17
N VAL A 17 29.81 -45.59 13.07
CA VAL A 17 30.81 -44.74 13.74
C VAL A 17 31.71 -45.57 14.67
N SER A 18 33.01 -45.27 14.68
CA SER A 18 33.95 -45.89 15.62
C SER A 18 33.76 -45.34 17.04
N ASP A 19 34.00 -46.15 18.07
CA ASP A 19 33.76 -45.78 19.48
C ASP A 19 34.35 -44.41 19.89
N TYR A 20 35.56 -44.10 19.42
CA TYR A 20 36.24 -42.84 19.75
C TYR A 20 35.65 -41.59 19.07
N GLN A 21 34.82 -41.78 18.03
CA GLN A 21 34.17 -40.72 17.26
C GLN A 21 32.74 -40.43 17.75
N VAL A 22 32.15 -41.34 18.53
CA VAL A 22 30.73 -41.31 18.94
C VAL A 22 30.34 -39.97 19.56
N ASP A 23 31.13 -39.47 20.52
CA ASP A 23 30.80 -38.23 21.22
C ASP A 23 30.92 -37.00 20.31
N ALA A 24 31.97 -36.95 19.48
CA ALA A 24 32.15 -35.87 18.52
C ALA A 24 31.01 -35.85 17.49
N LEU A 25 30.66 -37.00 16.91
CA LEU A 25 29.60 -37.11 15.92
C LEU A 25 28.23 -36.76 16.53
N ARG A 26 27.92 -37.28 17.72
CA ARG A 26 26.66 -36.97 18.42
C ARG A 26 26.52 -35.47 18.64
N ASP A 27 27.57 -34.83 19.14
CA ASP A 27 27.58 -33.39 19.39
C ASP A 27 27.45 -32.59 18.08
N ALA A 28 28.13 -32.99 17.01
CA ALA A 28 28.04 -32.35 15.70
C ALA A 28 26.61 -32.44 15.11
N VAL A 29 25.95 -33.60 15.20
CA VAL A 29 24.56 -33.79 14.74
C VAL A 29 23.60 -32.96 15.56
N VAL A 30 23.72 -32.96 16.89
CA VAL A 30 22.86 -32.17 17.78
C VAL A 30 23.01 -30.68 17.49
N LYS A 31 24.24 -30.18 17.36
CA LYS A 31 24.50 -28.77 17.00
C LYS A 31 23.94 -28.45 15.62
N HIS A 32 24.08 -29.35 14.64
CA HIS A 32 23.56 -29.14 13.30
C HIS A 32 22.03 -28.97 13.29
N ILE A 33 21.31 -29.92 13.88
CA ILE A 33 19.83 -29.93 13.90
C ILE A 33 19.29 -28.76 14.73
N SER A 34 19.95 -28.40 15.83
CA SER A 34 19.52 -27.28 16.69
C SER A 34 19.94 -25.89 16.16
N PHE A 35 20.65 -25.82 15.02
CA PHE A 35 21.24 -24.59 14.52
C PHE A 35 22.10 -23.88 15.58
N ALA A 36 22.89 -24.64 16.33
CA ALA A 36 23.79 -24.08 17.32
C ALA A 36 25.04 -23.52 16.64
N THR A 37 25.42 -22.30 17.04
CA THR A 37 26.69 -21.71 16.61
C THR A 37 27.83 -22.19 17.49
N SER A 38 28.89 -22.72 16.89
CA SER A 38 30.13 -23.06 17.60
C SER A 38 31.36 -22.99 16.72
N LEU A 39 32.48 -22.57 17.30
CA LEU A 39 33.79 -22.55 16.66
C LEU A 39 34.83 -22.84 17.73
N ARG A 40 35.32 -24.08 17.79
CA ARG A 40 36.16 -24.55 18.90
C ARG A 40 37.14 -25.64 18.52
N VAL A 41 38.11 -25.83 19.40
CA VAL A 41 38.99 -27.00 19.44
C VAL A 41 38.75 -27.72 20.76
N HIS A 42 38.50 -29.02 20.70
CA HIS A 42 38.36 -29.86 21.89
C HIS A 42 39.52 -30.83 21.98
N MET A 43 40.08 -30.94 23.18
CA MET A 43 41.13 -31.89 23.55
C MET A 43 40.76 -32.52 24.88
N PRO A 44 40.00 -33.63 24.90
CA PRO A 44 39.58 -34.27 26.13
C PRO A 44 40.77 -34.68 27.00
N SER A 45 40.68 -34.42 28.30
CA SER A 45 41.70 -34.86 29.25
C SER A 45 41.61 -36.37 29.46
N GLY A 46 42.59 -37.14 28.99
CA GLY A 46 42.74 -38.57 29.30
C GLY A 46 42.70 -39.52 28.10
N TYR A 47 42.28 -39.06 26.94
CA TYR A 47 42.44 -39.78 25.67
C TYR A 47 43.13 -38.87 24.66
N PRO A 48 44.09 -39.37 23.86
CA PRO A 48 44.77 -38.57 22.86
C PRO A 48 43.86 -38.41 21.64
N THR A 49 42.71 -37.75 21.81
CA THR A 49 41.83 -37.38 20.71
C THR A 49 41.71 -35.87 20.66
N PHE A 50 41.48 -35.37 19.47
CA PHE A 50 41.11 -33.98 19.24
C PHE A 50 39.89 -33.94 18.35
N TRP A 51 39.12 -32.86 18.44
CA TRP A 51 38.24 -32.49 17.34
C TRP A 51 38.11 -30.98 17.16
N LEU A 52 38.03 -30.58 15.90
CA LEU A 52 37.92 -29.22 15.41
C LEU A 52 36.50 -29.04 14.89
N GLU A 53 35.79 -28.03 15.40
CA GLU A 53 34.38 -27.83 15.07
C GLU A 53 34.12 -26.42 14.54
N PHE A 54 33.30 -26.36 13.49
CA PHE A 54 32.75 -25.14 12.90
C PHE A 54 31.27 -25.38 12.60
N HIS A 55 30.40 -24.71 13.34
CA HIS A 55 28.95 -24.76 13.18
C HIS A 55 28.46 -23.32 13.06
N LEU A 56 27.98 -22.95 11.88
CA LEU A 56 27.58 -21.57 11.59
C LEU A 56 26.21 -21.53 10.89
N PRO A 57 25.14 -21.27 11.64
CA PRO A 57 23.85 -20.91 11.08
C PRO A 57 23.96 -19.57 10.34
N TYR A 58 23.27 -19.47 9.21
CA TYR A 58 23.17 -18.23 8.44
C TYR A 58 21.79 -18.11 7.79
N LEU A 59 21.52 -16.94 7.23
CA LEU A 59 20.28 -16.66 6.53
C LEU A 59 20.56 -16.49 5.05
N GLU A 60 19.71 -17.08 4.24
CA GLU A 60 19.71 -16.93 2.80
C GLU A 60 18.45 -16.19 2.36
N LEU A 61 18.63 -15.18 1.51
CA LEU A 61 17.54 -14.47 0.86
C LEU A 61 17.22 -15.18 -0.44
N ARG A 62 16.03 -15.79 -0.53
CA ARG A 62 15.60 -16.51 -1.73
C ARG A 62 14.45 -15.82 -2.42
N GLU A 63 14.51 -15.83 -3.74
CA GLU A 63 13.40 -15.45 -4.60
C GLU A 63 12.43 -16.62 -4.70
N VAL A 64 11.14 -16.36 -4.57
CA VAL A 64 10.09 -17.38 -4.60
C VAL A 64 9.07 -16.99 -5.66
N ASP A 65 8.83 -17.90 -6.60
CA ASP A 65 7.79 -17.74 -7.61
C ASP A 65 6.40 -17.72 -6.98
N GLY A 66 5.52 -16.88 -7.54
CA GLY A 66 4.21 -16.57 -6.96
C GLY A 66 3.29 -17.77 -6.72
N GLU A 67 3.47 -18.87 -7.46
CA GLU A 67 2.69 -20.12 -7.31
C GLU A 67 3.26 -21.06 -6.22
N SER A 68 4.57 -20.99 -5.97
CA SER A 68 5.28 -21.89 -5.05
C SER A 68 5.04 -21.55 -3.56
N MET A 69 4.73 -20.30 -3.25
CA MET A 69 4.55 -19.83 -1.87
C MET A 69 3.37 -20.52 -1.13
N THR A 70 2.30 -20.88 -1.86
CA THR A 70 1.18 -21.66 -1.31
C THR A 70 1.58 -23.08 -0.93
N CYS A 71 2.57 -23.66 -1.60
CA CYS A 71 3.14 -24.97 -1.26
C CYS A 71 4.10 -24.86 -0.05
N MET A 72 4.90 -23.80 0.04
CA MET A 72 5.83 -23.58 1.15
C MET A 72 5.14 -23.47 2.52
N SER A 73 3.92 -22.90 2.57
CA SER A 73 3.16 -22.79 3.83
C SER A 73 2.75 -24.17 4.41
N ARG A 74 2.63 -25.21 3.57
CA ARG A 74 2.31 -26.58 4.02
C ARG A 74 3.56 -27.36 4.43
N THR A 75 4.70 -27.16 3.77
CA THR A 75 5.97 -27.85 4.07
C THR A 75 6.74 -27.23 5.24
N ASN A 76 6.49 -25.95 5.57
CA ASN A 76 7.10 -25.28 6.72
C ASN A 76 6.87 -25.97 8.07
N HIS A 77 5.76 -26.71 8.21
CA HIS A 77 5.47 -27.48 9.42
C HIS A 77 6.37 -28.71 9.59
N GLU A 78 7.02 -29.21 8.52
CA GLU A 78 7.81 -30.44 8.56
C GLU A 78 9.33 -30.18 8.56
N THR A 79 9.81 -29.09 7.94
CA THR A 79 11.26 -28.83 7.83
C THR A 79 11.75 -27.58 8.58
N GLY A 80 10.87 -26.65 8.97
CA GLY A 80 11.23 -25.45 9.74
C GLY A 80 12.27 -24.53 9.07
N THR A 81 12.42 -24.61 7.73
CA THR A 81 13.48 -23.93 6.99
C THR A 81 13.17 -22.47 6.67
N VAL A 82 11.92 -22.12 6.33
CA VAL A 82 11.53 -20.73 6.05
C VAL A 82 11.28 -19.99 7.36
N LEU A 83 11.97 -18.86 7.51
CA LEU A 83 11.93 -18.03 8.71
C LEU A 83 10.86 -16.95 8.62
N SER A 84 10.92 -16.13 7.58
CA SER A 84 10.14 -14.90 7.46
C SER A 84 9.88 -14.54 5.99
N ASP A 85 8.67 -14.09 5.69
CA ASP A 85 8.35 -13.40 4.43
C ASP A 85 8.85 -11.95 4.50
N VAL A 86 9.71 -11.56 3.55
CA VAL A 86 10.29 -10.22 3.45
C VAL A 86 9.82 -9.46 2.22
N SER A 87 8.71 -9.89 1.61
CA SER A 87 8.11 -9.23 0.44
C SER A 87 7.73 -7.77 0.70
N PHE A 88 7.50 -7.38 1.97
CA PHE A 88 7.24 -5.98 2.34
C PHE A 88 8.40 -5.03 1.99
N LEU A 89 9.62 -5.55 1.83
CA LEU A 89 10.78 -4.78 1.38
C LEU A 89 10.66 -4.32 -0.09
N ASN A 90 9.74 -4.89 -0.88
CA ASN A 90 9.54 -4.56 -2.30
C ASN A 90 10.86 -4.55 -3.08
N ILE A 91 11.68 -5.59 -2.89
CA ILE A 91 12.96 -5.75 -3.59
C ILE A 91 12.64 -6.02 -5.06
N MET A 92 13.24 -5.25 -5.97
CA MET A 92 13.11 -5.52 -7.41
C MET A 92 13.93 -6.76 -7.77
N SER A 93 13.33 -7.67 -8.54
CA SER A 93 14.04 -8.80 -9.13
C SER A 93 14.97 -8.33 -10.24
N THR A 94 15.93 -9.18 -10.59
CA THR A 94 16.80 -9.00 -11.76
C THR A 94 15.99 -8.97 -13.05
N GLN A 95 14.87 -9.70 -13.12
CA GLN A 95 13.97 -9.78 -14.27
C GLN A 95 12.95 -8.62 -14.36
N GLY A 96 13.02 -7.63 -13.46
CA GLY A 96 12.17 -6.44 -13.51
C GLY A 96 10.71 -6.66 -13.09
N SER A 97 10.37 -7.84 -12.57
CA SER A 97 9.07 -8.18 -12.00
C SER A 97 9.05 -7.97 -10.46
N LEU A 98 7.86 -7.91 -9.87
CA LEU A 98 7.70 -7.90 -8.41
C LEU A 98 7.82 -9.33 -7.88
N SER A 99 9.04 -9.78 -7.63
CA SER A 99 9.27 -11.08 -7.02
C SER A 99 9.10 -11.03 -5.51
N ARG A 100 8.61 -12.14 -4.95
CA ARG A 100 8.51 -12.32 -3.50
C ARG A 100 9.81 -12.89 -2.99
N TYR A 101 10.28 -12.35 -1.87
CA TYR A 101 11.49 -12.81 -1.23
C TYR A 101 11.16 -13.40 0.14
N CYS A 102 11.78 -14.53 0.45
CA CYS A 102 11.71 -15.13 1.77
C CYS A 102 13.12 -15.28 2.37
N LEU A 103 13.18 -15.28 3.70
CA LEU A 103 14.38 -15.64 4.43
C LEU A 103 14.32 -17.11 4.80
N GLN A 104 15.37 -17.83 4.42
CA GLN A 104 15.54 -19.23 4.77
C GLN A 104 16.72 -19.39 5.72
N ARG A 105 16.54 -20.25 6.72
CA ARG A 105 17.62 -20.68 7.60
C ARG A 105 18.44 -21.75 6.91
N ALA A 106 19.73 -21.51 6.82
CA ALA A 106 20.71 -22.48 6.38
C ALA A 106 21.72 -22.74 7.50
N HIS A 107 22.42 -23.87 7.43
CA HIS A 107 23.42 -24.23 8.42
C HIS A 107 24.52 -25.04 7.76
N ILE A 108 25.77 -24.60 7.97
CA ILE A 108 26.95 -25.39 7.67
C ILE A 108 27.57 -25.85 8.99
N SER A 109 27.83 -27.14 9.06
CA SER A 109 28.51 -27.79 10.18
C SER A 109 29.65 -28.64 9.65
N VAL A 110 30.86 -28.40 10.15
CA VAL A 110 32.08 -29.11 9.80
C VAL A 110 32.75 -29.53 11.09
N MET A 111 33.03 -30.82 11.22
CA MET A 111 33.73 -31.40 12.36
C MET A 111 34.81 -32.34 11.86
N ILE A 112 36.04 -32.18 12.35
CA ILE A 112 37.15 -33.10 12.10
C ILE A 112 37.59 -33.65 13.44
N CYS A 113 37.62 -34.97 13.59
CA CYS A 113 38.07 -35.64 14.82
C CYS A 113 39.11 -36.73 14.51
N GLY A 114 40.09 -36.90 15.38
CA GLY A 114 41.14 -37.90 15.19
C GLY A 114 41.94 -38.17 16.45
N SER A 115 42.76 -39.22 16.41
CA SER A 115 43.72 -39.53 17.47
C SER A 115 45.08 -38.88 17.23
N ASP A 116 45.42 -38.62 15.96
CA ASP A 116 46.64 -37.93 15.54
C ASP A 116 46.47 -37.27 14.16
N ASN A 117 47.55 -36.70 13.62
CA ASN A 117 47.53 -36.01 12.33
C ASN A 117 47.49 -36.95 11.11
N VAL A 118 47.53 -38.26 11.32
CA VAL A 118 47.52 -39.29 10.26
C VAL A 118 46.20 -40.05 10.25
N GLN A 119 45.53 -40.15 11.40
CA GLN A 119 44.28 -40.87 11.60
C GLN A 119 43.19 -39.93 12.11
N TRP A 120 42.44 -39.38 11.15
CA TRP A 120 41.34 -38.49 11.41
C TRP A 120 40.18 -38.75 10.43
N VAL A 121 38.98 -38.32 10.83
CA VAL A 121 37.75 -38.40 10.05
C VAL A 121 37.04 -37.05 10.09
N GLY A 122 36.50 -36.65 8.94
CA GLY A 122 35.70 -35.45 8.79
C GLY A 122 34.21 -35.77 8.61
N TYR A 123 33.37 -35.03 9.32
CA TYR A 123 31.92 -34.97 9.11
C TYR A 123 31.53 -33.56 8.70
N ALA A 124 30.76 -33.45 7.64
CA ALA A 124 30.23 -32.17 7.19
C ALA A 124 28.77 -32.30 6.79
N PHE A 125 27.97 -31.38 7.31
CA PHE A 125 26.54 -31.27 7.12
C PHE A 125 26.22 -29.88 6.59
N ALA A 126 25.55 -29.81 5.46
CA ALA A 126 24.92 -28.61 4.95
C ALA A 126 23.42 -28.83 4.93
N ASN A 127 22.65 -27.76 5.11
CA ASN A 127 21.22 -27.73 4.78
C ASN A 127 21.05 -26.75 3.62
N ASN A 128 21.60 -27.13 2.47
CA ASN A 128 21.39 -26.37 1.24
C ASN A 128 20.20 -27.02 0.56
N THR A 129 19.06 -26.32 0.53
CA THR A 129 17.96 -26.68 -0.36
C THR A 129 18.39 -26.30 -1.77
N VAL A 130 19.27 -27.06 -2.39
CA VAL A 130 19.32 -27.07 -3.84
C VAL A 130 18.01 -27.73 -4.24
N ASP A 131 17.19 -27.00 -4.98
CA ASP A 131 15.90 -27.49 -5.45
C ASP A 131 16.15 -28.79 -6.24
N GLU A 132 15.57 -29.90 -5.76
CA GLU A 132 15.54 -31.17 -6.49
C GLU A 132 14.61 -31.11 -7.72
N ASP A 133 14.02 -29.94 -8.00
CA ASP A 133 13.28 -29.68 -9.22
C ASP A 133 14.23 -29.06 -10.24
N GLY A 134 14.74 -29.90 -11.15
CA GLY A 134 15.62 -29.53 -12.25
C GLY A 134 15.00 -28.51 -13.20
N THR A 135 15.09 -27.24 -12.84
CA THR A 135 15.06 -26.12 -13.77
C THR A 135 16.39 -25.39 -13.67
N GLU A 136 17.32 -25.86 -14.50
CA GLU A 136 18.41 -25.05 -15.05
C GLU A 136 17.84 -23.68 -15.44
N ASN A 137 18.11 -22.66 -14.62
CA ASN A 137 18.10 -21.28 -15.07
C ASN A 137 19.56 -20.85 -15.17
N GLU A 138 20.27 -21.51 -16.08
CA GLU A 138 21.48 -21.00 -16.72
C GLU A 138 21.10 -19.84 -17.65
N GLU A 139 20.70 -18.69 -17.11
CA GLU A 139 20.59 -17.47 -17.90
C GLU A 139 21.05 -16.29 -17.05
N ASP A 140 22.38 -16.16 -16.94
CA ASP A 140 23.07 -14.87 -16.83
C ASP A 140 24.54 -15.05 -17.29
N GLU A 141 24.72 -15.64 -18.48
CA GLU A 141 25.96 -15.45 -19.23
C GLU A 141 25.93 -14.08 -19.91
N ILE A 142 26.91 -13.28 -19.52
CA ILE A 142 27.23 -11.99 -20.11
C ILE A 142 27.51 -12.19 -21.61
N GLU A 143 26.68 -11.57 -22.46
CA GLU A 143 26.97 -11.36 -23.88
C GLU A 143 28.35 -10.71 -24.05
N GLY A 144 29.33 -11.55 -24.41
CA GLY A 144 30.69 -11.16 -24.72
C GLY A 144 31.27 -12.17 -25.69
N SER A 145 30.91 -12.03 -26.96
CA SER A 145 31.42 -12.81 -28.10
C SER A 145 32.94 -13.04 -28.02
N VAL A 146 33.35 -14.29 -27.80
CA VAL A 146 34.66 -14.80 -28.17
C VAL A 146 34.46 -16.19 -28.76
N ASP A 147 34.75 -16.32 -30.06
CA ASP A 147 35.00 -17.60 -30.71
C ASP A 147 36.08 -18.33 -29.92
N THR A 148 35.77 -19.48 -29.31
CA THR A 148 36.77 -20.42 -28.83
C THR A 148 36.54 -21.77 -29.46
N ASP A 149 37.41 -22.03 -30.43
CA ASP A 149 37.76 -23.33 -30.97
C ASP A 149 37.97 -24.37 -29.87
N PHE A 150 37.55 -25.61 -30.17
CA PHE A 150 37.94 -26.87 -29.55
C PHE A 150 39.19 -26.80 -28.66
N ALA A 151 38.99 -26.65 -27.35
CA ALA A 151 40.01 -26.92 -26.35
C ALA A 151 39.75 -28.32 -25.78
N GLU A 152 40.83 -29.09 -25.79
CA GLU A 152 40.95 -30.48 -25.37
C GLU A 152 40.42 -30.67 -23.94
N ASP A 153 39.86 -31.86 -23.67
CA ASP A 153 39.47 -32.34 -22.34
C ASP A 153 40.69 -32.25 -21.39
N GLU A 154 40.88 -31.10 -20.72
CA GLU A 154 41.77 -31.00 -19.57
C GLU A 154 41.12 -31.80 -18.45
N ASP A 155 41.85 -32.78 -17.91
CA ASP A 155 41.50 -33.56 -16.72
C ASP A 155 41.00 -32.62 -15.60
N GLU A 156 39.68 -32.41 -15.50
CA GLU A 156 39.07 -31.78 -14.35
C GLU A 156 39.27 -32.73 -13.17
N GLY A 157 40.27 -32.42 -12.34
CA GLY A 157 40.61 -33.20 -11.16
C GLY A 157 39.39 -33.46 -10.28
N GLU A 158 39.33 -34.65 -9.67
CA GLU A 158 38.21 -35.07 -8.83
C GLU A 158 37.97 -34.07 -7.69
N VAL A 159 36.74 -33.57 -7.57
CA VAL A 159 36.39 -32.46 -6.67
C VAL A 159 36.18 -32.95 -5.24
N ASP A 160 36.88 -32.33 -4.28
CA ASP A 160 36.61 -32.56 -2.85
C ASP A 160 35.31 -31.87 -2.40
N LEU A 161 34.19 -32.61 -2.45
CA LEU A 161 32.86 -32.18 -2.00
C LEU A 161 32.81 -31.63 -0.57
N PHE A 162 33.75 -32.04 0.29
CA PHE A 162 33.82 -31.57 1.67
C PHE A 162 34.33 -30.13 1.75
N ALA A 163 35.21 -29.76 0.83
CA ALA A 163 35.87 -28.46 0.74
C ALA A 163 35.44 -27.62 -0.48
N SER A 164 34.53 -28.10 -1.33
CA SER A 164 33.97 -27.33 -2.43
C SER A 164 32.54 -26.83 -2.12
N ASP A 165 32.25 -25.63 -2.61
CA ASP A 165 30.90 -25.17 -2.95
C ASP A 165 30.96 -24.59 -4.37
N ASP A 166 29.85 -24.00 -4.86
CA ASP A 166 29.73 -23.35 -6.18
C ASP A 166 30.64 -22.11 -6.35
N SER A 167 31.87 -22.15 -5.85
CA SER A 167 32.84 -21.07 -5.92
C SER A 167 34.07 -21.48 -6.70
N ASP A 168 34.73 -20.49 -7.28
CA ASP A 168 35.89 -20.65 -8.18
C ASP A 168 37.11 -21.35 -7.55
N GLU A 169 37.10 -21.64 -6.25
CA GLU A 169 38.22 -22.26 -5.54
C GLU A 169 37.87 -23.69 -5.14
N VAL A 170 38.14 -24.62 -6.05
CA VAL A 170 37.92 -26.06 -5.86
C VAL A 170 39.20 -26.71 -5.33
N LEU A 171 39.06 -27.59 -4.32
CA LEU A 171 40.17 -28.46 -3.90
C LEU A 171 40.14 -29.75 -4.72
N ASP A 172 41.29 -30.07 -5.32
CA ASP A 172 41.54 -31.33 -6.00
C ASP A 172 41.71 -32.45 -4.96
N ALA A 173 40.79 -33.41 -4.97
CA ALA A 173 40.80 -34.57 -4.08
C ALA A 173 42.02 -35.47 -4.32
N ASN A 174 42.66 -35.38 -5.50
CA ASN A 174 43.89 -36.13 -5.81
C ASN A 174 45.14 -35.53 -5.14
N ILE A 175 45.04 -34.32 -4.57
CA ILE A 175 46.12 -33.65 -3.84
C ILE A 175 45.69 -33.45 -2.38
N PRO A 176 45.61 -34.54 -1.58
CA PRO A 176 45.06 -34.47 -0.24
C PRO A 176 45.94 -33.64 0.70
N ILE A 177 45.28 -32.81 1.53
CA ILE A 177 45.92 -32.12 2.65
C ILE A 177 45.94 -33.10 3.83
N TYR A 178 47.13 -33.55 4.23
CA TYR A 178 47.27 -34.58 5.27
C TYR A 178 47.09 -34.04 6.69
N ASP A 179 47.57 -32.82 7.01
CA ASP A 179 47.41 -32.23 8.35
C ASP A 179 45.93 -31.83 8.55
N PRO A 180 45.22 -32.42 9.52
CA PRO A 180 43.81 -32.15 9.75
C PRO A 180 43.53 -30.69 10.12
N ARG A 181 44.51 -30.01 10.71
CA ARG A 181 44.39 -28.59 11.10
C ARG A 181 44.46 -27.69 9.88
N GLU A 182 45.39 -27.97 8.97
CA GLU A 182 45.50 -27.26 7.69
C GLU A 182 44.23 -27.48 6.86
N TYR A 183 43.80 -28.74 6.75
CA TYR A 183 42.59 -29.10 6.03
C TYR A 183 41.35 -28.41 6.63
N TRP A 184 41.18 -28.45 7.95
CA TRP A 184 40.07 -27.78 8.63
C TRP A 184 40.07 -26.26 8.38
N LEU A 185 41.23 -25.59 8.48
CA LEU A 185 41.33 -24.16 8.19
C LEU A 185 40.91 -23.86 6.75
N ARG A 186 41.32 -24.72 5.80
CA ARG A 186 40.97 -24.57 4.39
C ARG A 186 39.47 -24.68 4.16
N VAL A 187 38.83 -25.70 4.73
CA VAL A 187 37.38 -25.91 4.64
C VAL A 187 36.63 -24.75 5.29
N VAL A 188 37.02 -24.32 6.50
CA VAL A 188 36.37 -23.20 7.20
C VAL A 188 36.47 -21.92 6.40
N LYS A 189 37.63 -21.62 5.80
CA LYS A 189 37.80 -20.45 4.92
C LYS A 189 36.78 -20.48 3.77
N LEU A 190 36.67 -21.61 3.06
CA LEU A 190 35.79 -21.74 1.90
C LEU A 190 34.32 -21.58 2.30
N ARG A 191 33.87 -22.32 3.33
CA ARG A 191 32.50 -22.23 3.83
C ARG A 191 32.16 -20.85 4.40
N LEU A 192 33.11 -20.19 5.06
CA LEU A 192 32.89 -18.85 5.59
C LEU A 192 32.79 -17.81 4.48
N ARG A 193 33.54 -17.96 3.38
CA ARG A 193 33.43 -17.09 2.20
C ARG A 193 32.01 -17.13 1.62
N LEU A 194 31.44 -18.33 1.47
CA LEU A 194 30.04 -18.49 1.05
C LEU A 194 29.09 -17.77 1.99
N ILE A 195 29.23 -17.99 3.30
CA ILE A 195 28.37 -17.35 4.31
C ILE A 195 28.50 -15.82 4.25
N VAL A 196 29.71 -15.28 4.11
CA VAL A 196 29.94 -13.84 3.94
C VAL A 196 29.21 -13.32 2.71
N SER A 197 29.37 -13.95 1.54
CA SER A 197 28.71 -13.53 0.30
C SER A 197 27.18 -13.48 0.45
N LYS A 198 26.58 -14.50 1.09
CA LYS A 198 25.13 -14.53 1.36
C LYS A 198 24.70 -13.39 2.30
N TRP A 199 25.49 -13.09 3.33
CA TRP A 199 25.22 -11.96 4.22
C TRP A 199 25.41 -10.60 3.55
N GLU A 200 26.44 -10.42 2.73
CA GLU A 200 26.67 -9.19 1.97
C GLU A 200 25.48 -8.90 1.05
N TYR A 201 25.02 -9.91 0.30
CA TYR A 201 23.87 -9.81 -0.57
C TYR A 201 22.59 -9.44 0.20
N LEU A 202 22.32 -10.15 1.30
CA LEU A 202 21.14 -9.91 2.14
C LEU A 202 21.15 -8.49 2.72
N VAL A 203 22.25 -8.08 3.36
CA VAL A 203 22.37 -6.75 3.95
C VAL A 203 22.20 -5.69 2.86
N TYR A 204 22.92 -5.81 1.74
CA TYR A 204 22.80 -4.89 0.61
C TYR A 204 21.35 -4.68 0.15
N LYS A 205 20.59 -5.76 -0.05
CA LYS A 205 19.19 -5.68 -0.47
C LYS A 205 18.30 -4.99 0.58
N VAL A 206 18.52 -5.29 1.87
CA VAL A 206 17.80 -4.63 2.96
C VAL A 206 18.12 -3.15 3.01
N GLU A 207 19.40 -2.75 2.93
CA GLU A 207 19.77 -1.31 2.96
C GLU A 207 19.13 -0.57 1.78
N LYS A 208 19.19 -1.15 0.58
CA LYS A 208 18.61 -0.53 -0.62
C LYS A 208 17.10 -0.37 -0.50
N SER A 209 16.41 -1.35 0.08
CA SER A 209 14.97 -1.23 0.37
C SER A 209 14.69 -0.08 1.33
N VAL A 210 15.45 0.00 2.43
CA VAL A 210 15.29 1.06 3.44
C VAL A 210 15.58 2.45 2.84
N GLU A 211 16.69 2.61 2.13
CA GLU A 211 17.04 3.86 1.45
C GLU A 211 15.94 4.31 0.46
N ASN A 212 15.42 3.37 -0.34
CA ASN A 212 14.37 3.65 -1.31
C ASN A 212 13.08 4.11 -0.62
N GLN A 213 12.74 3.49 0.51
CA GLN A 213 11.59 3.87 1.29
C GLN A 213 11.75 5.23 1.96
N GLU A 214 12.92 5.52 2.53
CA GLU A 214 13.24 6.83 3.12
C GLU A 214 13.14 7.95 2.06
N ARG A 215 13.64 7.73 0.84
CA ARG A 215 13.49 8.68 -0.28
C ARG A 215 12.03 8.91 -0.66
N ARG A 216 11.23 7.84 -0.77
CA ARG A 216 9.79 7.93 -1.06
C ARG A 216 9.08 8.72 0.04
N HIS A 217 9.40 8.45 1.30
CA HIS A 217 8.82 9.15 2.44
C HIS A 217 9.16 10.65 2.44
N GLY A 218 10.42 11.03 2.18
CA GLY A 218 10.83 12.44 2.11
C GLY A 218 10.07 13.23 1.03
N LEU A 219 9.79 12.61 -0.11
CA LEU A 219 8.98 13.21 -1.18
C LEU A 219 7.51 13.42 -0.74
N ILE A 220 6.97 12.51 0.07
CA ILE A 220 5.58 12.55 0.52
C ILE A 220 5.39 13.63 1.59
N LEU A 221 6.31 13.76 2.55
CA LEU A 221 6.24 14.84 3.54
C LEU A 221 6.45 16.23 2.93
N SER A 222 7.18 16.32 1.81
CA SER A 222 7.39 17.58 1.09
C SER A 222 6.17 18.03 0.27
N ARG A 223 5.29 17.08 -0.09
CA ARG A 223 4.05 17.35 -0.84
C ARG A 223 2.99 17.73 0.19
N GLY A 224 2.73 19.03 0.32
CA GLY A 224 1.93 19.62 1.40
C GLY A 224 0.52 19.02 1.66
N PRO A 225 -0.24 19.59 2.61
CA PRO A 225 -1.34 18.92 3.34
C PRO A 225 -2.52 18.35 2.54
N GLN A 226 -2.60 18.59 1.23
CA GLN A 226 -3.81 18.39 0.44
C GLN A 226 -4.01 16.96 -0.11
N SER A 227 -3.10 16.02 0.15
CA SER A 227 -3.24 14.64 -0.31
C SER A 227 -2.83 13.56 0.71
N HIS A 228 -2.93 13.84 2.02
CA HIS A 228 -2.62 12.84 3.04
C HIS A 228 -3.80 11.87 3.21
N ASP A 229 -3.76 10.77 2.46
CA ASP A 229 -4.54 9.58 2.75
C ASP A 229 -4.12 9.01 4.12
N PRO A 230 -5.00 8.98 5.14
CA PRO A 230 -4.68 8.43 6.46
C PRO A 230 -4.16 6.99 6.38
N GLY A 231 -4.64 6.20 5.41
CA GLY A 231 -4.18 4.83 5.19
C GLY A 231 -2.73 4.73 4.74
N HIS A 232 -2.13 5.80 4.23
CA HIS A 232 -0.73 5.81 3.82
C HIS A 232 0.22 5.88 5.02
N MET A 233 -0.08 6.71 6.02
CA MET A 233 0.74 6.85 7.23
C MET A 233 0.76 5.54 8.03
N GLU A 234 -0.40 4.88 8.13
CA GLU A 234 -0.52 3.57 8.77
C GLU A 234 0.34 2.51 8.06
N LYS A 235 0.32 2.48 6.72
CA LYS A 235 1.19 1.60 5.93
C LYS A 235 2.68 1.87 6.16
N LEU A 236 3.09 3.14 6.25
CA LEU A 236 4.49 3.51 6.54
C LEU A 236 4.93 3.08 7.94
N LEU A 237 4.07 3.25 8.94
CA LEU A 237 4.33 2.79 10.30
C LEU A 237 4.44 1.26 10.36
N HIS A 238 3.51 0.56 9.72
CA HIS A 238 3.53 -0.89 9.63
C HIS A 238 4.82 -1.40 8.97
N TRP A 239 5.19 -0.81 7.82
CA TRP A 239 6.43 -1.12 7.13
C TRP A 239 7.66 -0.89 8.04
N ASN A 240 7.72 0.23 8.77
CA ASN A 240 8.84 0.49 9.69
C ASN A 240 8.91 -0.53 10.83
N MET A 241 7.77 -0.96 11.37
CA MET A 241 7.73 -1.99 12.40
C MET A 241 8.26 -3.33 11.87
N GLN A 242 7.86 -3.73 10.66
CA GLN A 242 8.36 -4.93 10.00
C GLN A 242 9.87 -4.84 9.75
N THR A 243 10.36 -3.70 9.25
CA THR A 243 11.80 -3.44 9.06
C THR A 243 12.57 -3.58 10.37
N VAL A 244 12.10 -2.96 11.45
CA VAL A 244 12.76 -3.06 12.78
C VAL A 244 12.76 -4.51 13.27
N HIS A 245 11.66 -5.24 13.10
CA HIS A 245 11.60 -6.64 13.50
C HIS A 245 12.64 -7.48 12.74
N LEU A 246 12.67 -7.34 11.41
CA LEU A 246 13.64 -7.99 10.55
C LEU A 246 15.09 -7.66 10.96
N LEU A 247 15.43 -6.39 11.17
CA LEU A 247 16.79 -5.99 11.55
C LEU A 247 17.23 -6.60 12.89
N ASN A 248 16.32 -6.71 13.86
CA ASN A 248 16.61 -7.39 15.12
C ASN A 248 16.84 -8.90 14.92
N GLU A 249 16.07 -9.52 14.02
CA GLU A 249 16.24 -10.93 13.64
C GLU A 249 17.61 -11.17 13.00
N LEU A 250 17.97 -10.41 11.96
CA LEU A 250 19.26 -10.50 11.28
C LEU A 250 20.45 -10.35 12.25
N HIS A 251 20.38 -9.32 13.11
CA HIS A 251 21.39 -9.08 14.13
C HIS A 251 21.45 -10.22 15.18
N GLY A 252 20.31 -10.84 15.48
CA GLY A 252 20.22 -12.01 16.34
C GLY A 252 20.99 -13.23 15.81
N TYR A 253 21.09 -13.39 14.48
CA TYR A 253 21.83 -14.47 13.83
C TYR A 253 23.35 -14.20 13.71
N LEU A 254 23.75 -12.96 13.42
CA LEU A 254 25.18 -12.61 13.31
C LEU A 254 25.90 -12.58 14.66
N ARG A 255 25.22 -12.16 15.73
CA ARG A 255 25.86 -12.02 17.06
C ARG A 255 26.48 -13.30 17.62
N PRO A 256 25.80 -14.46 17.59
CA PRO A 256 26.40 -15.72 17.98
C PRO A 256 27.67 -16.05 17.21
N ALA A 257 27.70 -15.81 15.89
CA ALA A 257 28.86 -16.04 15.02
C ALA A 257 30.06 -15.20 15.47
N LEU A 258 29.87 -13.89 15.61
CA LEU A 258 30.91 -12.95 16.03
C LEU A 258 31.40 -13.25 17.46
N ARG A 259 30.51 -13.68 18.35
CA ARG A 259 30.87 -14.11 19.71
C ARG A 259 31.70 -15.39 19.70
N ALA A 260 31.34 -16.36 18.86
CA ALA A 260 32.10 -17.60 18.70
C ALA A 260 33.52 -17.30 18.21
N TRP A 261 33.65 -16.47 17.17
CA TRP A 261 34.94 -16.00 16.69
C TRP A 261 35.74 -15.24 17.76
N SER A 262 35.11 -14.34 18.51
CA SER A 262 35.79 -13.58 19.57
C SER A 262 36.35 -14.49 20.67
N ARG A 263 35.64 -15.57 21.02
CA ARG A 263 36.11 -16.57 21.98
C ARG A 263 37.28 -17.37 21.40
N PHE A 264 37.12 -17.87 20.18
CA PHE A 264 38.14 -18.63 19.46
C PHE A 264 39.45 -17.85 19.31
N SER A 265 39.36 -16.58 18.92
CA SER A 265 40.51 -15.69 18.66
C SER A 265 41.09 -15.00 19.89
N SER A 266 40.47 -15.16 21.07
CA SER A 266 40.96 -14.56 22.31
C SER A 266 42.36 -15.08 22.69
N PRO A 267 43.16 -14.33 23.48
CA PRO A 267 44.51 -14.77 23.88
C PRO A 267 44.54 -16.12 24.60
N SER A 268 43.46 -16.47 25.31
CA SER A 268 43.24 -17.76 25.97
C SER A 268 42.28 -18.68 25.20
N GLY A 269 42.03 -18.36 23.93
CA GLY A 269 41.11 -19.09 23.06
C GLY A 269 41.81 -20.18 22.25
N ASP A 270 41.00 -20.88 21.48
CA ASP A 270 41.42 -22.08 20.77
C ASP A 270 42.33 -21.79 19.55
N LYS A 271 42.44 -20.53 19.12
CA LYS A 271 43.36 -20.12 18.04
C LYS A 271 44.81 -20.52 18.32
N GLY A 272 45.22 -20.56 19.59
CA GLY A 272 46.57 -20.98 19.98
C GLY A 272 46.94 -22.40 19.51
N PHE A 273 45.94 -23.26 19.28
CA PHE A 273 46.13 -24.63 18.77
C PHE A 273 46.75 -24.70 17.36
N PHE A 274 46.73 -23.60 16.61
CA PHE A 274 47.25 -23.51 15.25
C PHE A 274 48.59 -22.74 15.19
N SER A 275 49.16 -22.35 16.33
CA SER A 275 50.32 -21.44 16.39
C SER A 275 51.65 -22.08 15.99
N ASP A 276 51.75 -23.40 16.05
CA ASP A 276 52.93 -24.20 15.69
C ASP A 276 52.95 -24.58 14.20
N ILE A 277 51.89 -24.29 13.44
CA ILE A 277 51.83 -24.57 12.01
C ILE A 277 52.81 -23.63 11.28
N THR A 278 53.84 -24.21 10.67
CA THR A 278 54.89 -23.48 9.93
C THR A 278 54.52 -23.21 8.48
N ASP A 279 53.47 -23.85 7.97
CA ASP A 279 53.03 -23.66 6.60
C ASP A 279 52.47 -22.24 6.40
N SER A 280 53.04 -21.58 5.38
CA SER A 280 52.66 -20.23 4.97
C SER A 280 51.22 -20.17 4.43
N LYS A 281 50.72 -21.24 3.79
CA LYS A 281 49.35 -21.26 3.26
C LYS A 281 48.33 -21.36 4.39
N ALA A 282 48.57 -22.21 5.39
CA ALA A 282 47.75 -22.28 6.60
C ALA A 282 47.71 -20.95 7.36
N THR A 283 48.87 -20.30 7.52
CA THR A 283 48.96 -18.97 8.15
C THR A 283 48.15 -17.92 7.38
N ARG A 284 48.27 -17.90 6.05
CA ARG A 284 47.47 -17.03 5.18
C ARG A 284 45.98 -17.35 5.28
N THR A 285 45.61 -18.61 5.35
CA THR A 285 44.22 -19.07 5.49
C THR A 285 43.59 -18.57 6.79
N MET A 286 44.32 -18.64 7.91
CA MET A 286 43.89 -18.06 9.19
C MET A 286 43.66 -16.53 9.10
N HIS A 287 44.51 -15.82 8.35
CA HIS A 287 44.30 -14.38 8.10
C HIS A 287 43.01 -14.13 7.30
N LEU A 288 42.74 -14.91 6.25
CA LEU A 288 41.52 -14.78 5.45
C LEU A 288 40.25 -15.09 6.25
N ILE A 289 40.28 -16.09 7.13
CA ILE A 289 39.17 -16.37 8.06
C ILE A 289 38.92 -15.17 8.96
N LYS A 290 40.00 -14.56 9.49
CA LYS A 290 39.89 -13.35 10.31
C LYS A 290 39.23 -12.21 9.54
N GLU A 291 39.69 -11.95 8.32
CA GLU A 291 39.13 -10.92 7.43
C GLU A 291 37.64 -11.15 7.15
N SER A 292 37.24 -12.40 6.88
CA SER A 292 35.81 -12.74 6.72
C SER A 292 34.98 -12.41 7.97
N PHE A 293 35.48 -12.65 9.18
CA PHE A 293 34.78 -12.24 10.42
C PHE A 293 34.81 -10.72 10.66
N GLU A 294 35.84 -10.01 10.17
CA GLU A 294 35.85 -8.54 10.16
C GLU A 294 34.75 -8.00 9.24
N ILE A 295 34.58 -8.58 8.04
CA ILE A 295 33.46 -8.26 7.13
C ILE A 295 32.10 -8.53 7.80
N LEU A 296 31.90 -9.70 8.41
CA LEU A 296 30.66 -10.00 9.15
C LEU A 296 30.40 -8.99 10.29
N SER A 297 31.46 -8.50 10.94
CA SER A 297 31.36 -7.48 11.98
C SER A 297 30.92 -6.12 11.40
N ASP A 298 31.44 -5.73 10.25
CA ASP A 298 31.07 -4.50 9.57
C ASP A 298 29.62 -4.55 9.07
N LEU A 299 29.17 -5.71 8.58
CA LEU A 299 27.77 -5.97 8.24
C LEU A 299 26.85 -5.87 9.46
N GLU A 300 27.25 -6.42 10.61
CA GLU A 300 26.50 -6.27 11.87
C GLU A 300 26.38 -4.79 12.27
N HIS A 301 27.47 -4.04 12.15
CA HIS A 301 27.48 -2.61 12.45
C HIS A 301 26.50 -1.84 11.56
N ARG A 302 26.48 -2.12 10.26
CA ARG A 302 25.54 -1.53 9.30
C ARG A 302 24.08 -1.82 9.66
N LEU A 303 23.76 -3.06 10.03
CA LEU A 303 22.42 -3.43 10.50
C LEU A 303 22.02 -2.67 11.77
N VAL A 304 22.95 -2.47 12.71
CA VAL A 304 22.71 -1.67 13.93
C VAL A 304 22.44 -0.20 13.59
N LEU A 305 23.15 0.37 12.62
CA LEU A 305 22.90 1.74 12.15
C LEU A 305 21.53 1.86 11.49
N LEU A 306 21.14 0.90 10.65
CA LEU A 306 19.82 0.85 10.02
C LEU A 306 18.70 0.69 11.06
N ASP A 307 18.88 -0.13 12.09
CA ASP A 307 17.91 -0.31 13.15
C ASP A 307 17.69 0.99 13.92
N ARG A 308 18.77 1.72 14.23
CA ARG A 308 18.69 3.04 14.86
C ARG A 308 17.97 4.05 13.97
N SER A 309 18.31 4.12 12.68
CA SER A 309 17.64 5.02 11.72
C SER A 309 16.14 4.71 11.64
N SER A 310 15.79 3.43 11.45
CA SER A 310 14.41 2.96 11.33
C SER A 310 13.59 3.24 12.60
N LYS A 311 14.17 3.04 13.79
CA LYS A 311 13.53 3.39 15.07
C LYS A 311 13.30 4.88 15.23
N LEU A 312 14.24 5.72 14.79
CA LEU A 312 14.07 7.17 14.78
C LEU A 312 12.97 7.59 13.80
N SER A 313 12.98 7.04 12.59
CA SER A 313 11.94 7.25 11.57
C SER A 313 10.55 6.88 12.11
N ALA A 314 10.40 5.70 12.73
CA ALA A 314 9.16 5.26 13.34
C ALA A 314 8.66 6.22 14.44
N ARG A 315 9.56 6.79 15.25
CA ARG A 315 9.18 7.80 16.26
C ARG A 315 8.68 9.08 15.61
N THR A 316 9.36 9.56 14.58
CA THR A 316 8.94 10.74 13.82
C THR A 316 7.58 10.54 13.18
N LEU A 317 7.36 9.39 12.53
CA LEU A 317 6.07 9.02 11.94
C LEU A 317 4.94 8.97 12.97
N ASN A 318 5.20 8.42 14.15
CA ASN A 318 4.21 8.40 15.24
C ASN A 318 3.84 9.80 15.73
N LEU A 319 4.83 10.70 15.84
CA LEU A 319 4.58 12.10 16.22
C LEU A 319 3.74 12.81 15.15
N GLU A 320 4.06 12.62 13.87
CA GLU A 320 3.29 13.18 12.76
C GLU A 320 1.88 12.61 12.68
N SER A 321 1.72 11.30 12.87
CA SER A 321 0.40 10.66 12.93
C SER A 321 -0.45 11.24 14.07
N ASN A 322 0.12 11.41 15.26
CA ASN A 322 -0.58 12.03 16.39
C ASN A 322 -0.95 13.50 16.13
N ARG A 323 -0.06 14.25 15.46
CA ARG A 323 -0.32 15.64 15.05
C ARG A 323 -1.50 15.71 14.08
N LEU A 324 -1.50 14.90 13.03
CA LEU A 324 -2.57 14.84 12.04
C LEU A 324 -3.90 14.39 12.65
N ASN A 325 -3.88 13.42 13.58
CA ASN A 325 -5.07 13.01 14.30
C ASN A 325 -5.66 14.17 15.12
N THR A 326 -4.80 14.93 15.81
CA THR A 326 -5.23 16.11 16.59
C THR A 326 -5.84 17.19 15.68
N GLU A 327 -5.20 17.48 14.55
CA GLU A 327 -5.72 18.44 13.57
C GLU A 327 -7.05 17.98 12.96
N SER A 328 -7.20 16.69 12.66
CA SER A 328 -8.44 16.09 12.19
C SER A 328 -9.57 16.23 13.23
N TYR A 329 -9.28 16.02 14.52
CA TYR A 329 -10.27 16.26 15.58
C TYR A 329 -10.71 17.72 15.65
N ASP A 330 -9.77 18.67 15.52
CA ASP A 330 -10.09 20.11 15.52
C ASP A 330 -10.93 20.51 14.30
N LEU A 331 -10.59 20.02 13.11
CA LEU A 331 -11.37 20.25 11.90
C LEU A 331 -12.78 19.65 12.01
N ASN A 332 -12.90 18.43 12.53
CA ASN A 332 -14.20 17.80 12.74
C ASN A 332 -15.05 18.60 13.76
N ARG A 333 -14.42 19.14 14.81
CA ARG A 333 -15.08 20.04 15.75
C ARG A 333 -15.55 21.32 15.08
N GLN A 334 -14.74 21.94 14.23
CA GLN A 334 -15.13 23.13 13.47
C GLN A 334 -16.27 22.83 12.49
N ALA A 335 -16.20 21.71 11.77
CA ALA A 335 -17.25 21.25 10.88
C ALA A 335 -18.57 21.04 11.64
N HIS A 336 -18.52 20.49 12.85
CA HIS A 336 -19.69 20.35 13.71
C HIS A 336 -20.29 21.72 14.10
N VAL A 337 -19.47 22.71 14.44
CA VAL A 337 -19.94 24.08 14.75
C VAL A 337 -20.61 24.73 13.52
N VAL A 338 -20.02 24.55 12.33
CA VAL A 338 -20.61 25.04 11.09
C VAL A 338 -21.93 24.31 10.80
N HIS A 339 -21.99 22.99 11.00
CA HIS A 339 -23.21 22.22 10.82
C HIS A 339 -24.34 22.69 11.75
N LEU A 340 -24.03 22.96 13.02
CA LEU A 340 -24.97 23.56 13.97
C LEU A 340 -25.46 24.92 13.46
N SER A 341 -24.56 25.79 13.00
CA SER A 341 -24.91 27.12 12.48
C SER A 341 -25.81 27.01 11.24
N THR A 342 -25.49 26.10 10.32
CA THR A 342 -26.30 25.79 9.13
C THR A 342 -27.69 25.27 9.52
N SER A 343 -27.80 24.46 10.57
CA SER A 343 -29.10 23.96 11.04
C SER A 343 -29.98 25.08 11.61
N VAL A 344 -29.38 26.05 12.31
CA VAL A 344 -30.10 27.23 12.81
C VAL A 344 -30.58 28.09 11.66
N ILE A 345 -29.70 28.39 10.69
CA ILE A 345 -30.06 29.14 9.47
C ILE A 345 -31.17 28.43 8.70
N SER A 346 -31.10 27.10 8.56
CA SER A 346 -32.14 26.30 7.90
C SER A 346 -33.50 26.45 8.58
N ARG A 347 -33.53 26.47 9.91
CA ARG A 347 -34.75 26.72 10.69
C ARG A 347 -35.29 28.13 10.46
N ASP A 348 -34.42 29.13 10.43
CA ASP A 348 -34.83 30.53 10.18
C ASP A 348 -35.36 30.72 8.76
N ILE A 349 -34.77 30.04 7.77
CA ILE A 349 -35.27 30.00 6.38
C ILE A 349 -36.67 29.36 6.34
N GLN A 350 -36.88 28.24 7.04
CA GLN A 350 -38.21 27.60 7.11
C GLN A 350 -39.25 28.53 7.74
N HIS A 351 -38.87 29.23 8.82
CA HIS A 351 -39.74 30.21 9.47
C HIS A 351 -40.07 31.39 8.56
N LEU A 352 -39.07 31.92 7.83
CA LEU A 352 -39.27 33.01 6.88
C LEU A 352 -40.15 32.57 5.70
N ASN A 353 -39.95 31.35 5.19
CA ASN A 353 -40.81 30.77 4.16
C ASN A 353 -42.26 30.66 4.65
N ARG A 354 -42.48 30.24 5.90
CA ARG A 354 -43.82 30.23 6.49
C ARG A 354 -44.44 31.62 6.59
N ARG A 355 -43.68 32.62 7.04
CA ARG A 355 -44.19 34.01 7.09
C ARG A 355 -44.48 34.56 5.70
N SER A 356 -43.67 34.19 4.72
CA SER A 356 -43.87 34.55 3.31
C SER A 356 -45.17 33.93 2.76
N THR A 357 -45.44 32.65 3.06
CA THR A 357 -46.70 32.01 2.65
C THR A 357 -47.92 32.58 3.36
N GLU A 358 -47.80 32.91 4.65
CA GLU A 358 -48.86 33.61 5.41
C GLU A 358 -49.16 35.00 4.81
N ALA A 359 -48.12 35.81 4.57
CA ALA A 359 -48.27 37.13 3.94
C ALA A 359 -48.84 37.04 2.50
N ALA A 360 -48.46 36.01 1.73
CA ALA A 360 -49.04 35.76 0.43
C ALA A 360 -50.55 35.45 0.52
N CYS A 361 -50.97 34.68 1.53
CA CYS A 361 -52.38 34.40 1.79
C CYS A 361 -53.16 35.66 2.21
N GLU A 362 -52.59 36.49 3.09
CA GLU A 362 -53.18 37.77 3.50
C GLU A 362 -53.32 38.74 2.32
N ASN A 363 -52.27 38.85 1.48
CA ASN A 363 -52.33 39.65 0.26
C ASN A 363 -53.41 39.14 -0.71
N GLN A 364 -53.57 37.83 -0.85
CA GLN A 364 -54.63 37.25 -1.67
C GLN A 364 -56.02 37.58 -1.11
N LYS A 365 -56.20 37.54 0.21
CA LYS A 365 -57.44 37.92 0.88
C LYS A 365 -57.75 39.41 0.72
N ALA A 366 -56.77 40.29 0.93
CA ALA A 366 -56.92 41.73 0.76
C ALA A 366 -57.24 42.09 -0.71
N ALA A 367 -56.62 41.39 -1.67
CA ALA A 367 -56.96 41.53 -3.09
C ALA A 367 -58.42 41.11 -3.37
N GLN A 368 -58.91 40.06 -2.72
CA GLN A 368 -60.31 39.63 -2.84
C GLN A 368 -61.29 40.65 -2.23
N GLU A 369 -60.99 41.20 -1.06
CA GLU A 369 -61.81 42.26 -0.41
C GLU A 369 -61.81 43.55 -1.24
N THR A 370 -60.66 43.93 -1.80
CA THR A 370 -60.54 45.07 -2.72
C THR A 370 -61.35 44.83 -3.99
N SER A 371 -61.31 43.61 -4.54
CA SER A 371 -62.12 43.21 -5.70
C SER A 371 -63.62 43.32 -5.40
N GLN A 372 -64.07 42.87 -4.23
CA GLN A 372 -65.47 43.00 -3.81
C GLN A 372 -65.89 44.46 -3.63
N THR A 373 -65.06 45.27 -2.96
CA THR A 373 -65.32 46.71 -2.75
C THR A 373 -65.40 47.46 -4.08
N THR A 374 -64.50 47.14 -5.01
CA THR A 374 -64.49 47.71 -6.36
C THR A 374 -65.77 47.33 -7.11
N ARG A 375 -66.19 46.06 -7.03
CA ARG A 375 -67.43 45.59 -7.66
C ARG A 375 -68.66 46.32 -7.12
N VAL A 376 -68.78 46.48 -5.80
CA VAL A 376 -69.88 47.24 -5.19
C VAL A 376 -69.84 48.72 -5.60
N SER A 377 -68.66 49.33 -5.62
CA SER A 377 -68.48 50.74 -6.02
C SER A 377 -68.89 50.97 -7.47
N VAL A 378 -68.53 50.05 -8.36
CA VAL A 378 -68.97 50.05 -9.77
C VAL A 378 -70.49 49.90 -9.87
N GLU A 379 -71.12 49.01 -9.09
CA GLU A 379 -72.58 48.86 -9.11
C GLU A 379 -73.31 50.11 -8.60
N ILE A 380 -72.82 50.74 -7.53
CA ILE A 380 -73.36 52.01 -7.03
C ILE A 380 -73.24 53.09 -8.10
N LEU A 381 -72.06 53.24 -8.72
CA LEU A 381 -71.84 54.23 -9.78
C LEU A 381 -72.79 54.01 -10.96
N LEU A 382 -73.01 52.76 -11.37
CA LEU A 382 -73.94 52.42 -12.45
C LEU A 382 -75.40 52.71 -12.10
N PHE A 383 -75.76 52.63 -10.82
CA PHE A 383 -77.10 52.98 -10.36
C PHE A 383 -77.29 54.50 -10.28
N THR A 384 -76.33 55.25 -9.76
CA THR A 384 -76.48 56.70 -9.49
C THR A 384 -76.27 57.58 -10.72
N THR A 385 -75.39 57.18 -11.64
CA THR A 385 -75.02 58.01 -12.81
C THR A 385 -76.22 58.39 -13.70
N PRO A 386 -77.18 57.48 -14.01
CA PRO A 386 -78.40 57.84 -14.75
C PRO A 386 -79.24 58.92 -14.07
N PHE A 387 -79.33 58.92 -12.74
CA PHE A 387 -80.04 59.94 -11.98
C PHE A 387 -79.33 61.28 -12.06
N ALA A 388 -77.99 61.30 -11.89
CA ALA A 388 -77.20 62.52 -11.99
C ALA A 388 -77.30 63.15 -13.39
N ILE A 389 -77.19 62.33 -14.45
CA ILE A 389 -77.32 62.80 -15.85
C ILE A 389 -78.74 63.32 -16.12
N ALA A 390 -79.78 62.60 -15.70
CA ALA A 390 -81.15 63.05 -15.86
C ALA A 390 -81.41 64.35 -15.07
N LEU A 391 -80.95 64.44 -13.82
CA LEU A 391 -81.10 65.63 -12.99
C LEU A 391 -80.40 66.84 -13.63
N GLN A 392 -79.16 66.66 -14.09
CA GLN A 392 -78.40 67.71 -14.78
C GLN A 392 -79.10 68.16 -16.08
N TYR A 393 -79.64 67.22 -16.84
CA TYR A 393 -80.35 67.53 -18.09
C TYR A 393 -81.66 68.29 -17.86
N PHE A 394 -82.47 67.87 -16.88
CA PHE A 394 -83.75 68.51 -16.58
C PHE A 394 -83.59 69.82 -15.78
N GLY A 395 -82.50 69.97 -15.03
CA GLY A 395 -82.14 71.20 -14.31
C GLY A 395 -81.48 72.28 -15.17
N ALA A 396 -81.04 71.97 -16.40
CA ALA A 396 -80.40 72.94 -17.27
C ALA A 396 -81.40 74.00 -17.79
N GLU A 397 -81.06 75.29 -17.67
CA GLU A 397 -81.92 76.43 -18.05
C GLU A 397 -82.32 76.44 -19.53
N ARG A 398 -81.54 75.78 -20.41
CA ARG A 398 -81.82 75.71 -21.85
C ARG A 398 -82.21 74.30 -22.27
N ALA A 399 -83.30 74.18 -23.00
CA ALA A 399 -83.74 72.92 -23.59
C ALA A 399 -82.79 72.54 -24.75
N ILE A 400 -81.95 71.53 -24.53
CA ILE A 400 -81.04 71.00 -25.57
C ILE A 400 -81.81 70.11 -26.55
N PHE A 401 -82.90 69.46 -26.11
CA PHE A 401 -83.81 68.70 -26.98
C PHE A 401 -85.26 69.20 -26.82
N SER A 402 -86.06 69.08 -27.88
CA SER A 402 -87.42 69.61 -28.02
C SER A 402 -88.52 68.81 -27.29
N PHE A 403 -88.16 68.02 -26.28
CA PHE A 403 -89.12 67.21 -25.53
C PHE A 403 -89.73 67.99 -24.36
N ASN A 404 -91.02 67.76 -24.10
CA ASN A 404 -91.72 68.39 -22.98
C ASN A 404 -91.16 67.91 -21.63
N ARG A 405 -90.64 68.86 -20.84
CA ARG A 405 -90.08 68.65 -19.49
C ARG A 405 -91.20 68.47 -18.47
N ASN A 406 -91.71 67.25 -18.38
CA ASN A 406 -92.73 66.85 -17.41
C ASN A 406 -92.14 65.76 -16.49
N PRO A 407 -92.61 65.58 -15.22
CA PRO A 407 -92.09 64.54 -14.33
C PRO A 407 -92.16 63.15 -14.95
N ARG A 408 -93.19 62.88 -15.77
CA ARG A 408 -93.29 61.63 -16.54
C ARG A 408 -92.10 61.41 -17.48
N SER A 409 -91.68 62.44 -18.21
CA SER A 409 -90.53 62.39 -19.13
C SER A 409 -89.21 62.19 -18.38
N PHE A 410 -89.09 62.73 -17.16
CA PHE A 410 -87.93 62.52 -16.28
C PHE A 410 -87.77 61.06 -15.86
N PHE A 411 -88.86 60.43 -15.38
CA PHE A 411 -88.83 59.01 -15.03
C PHE A 411 -88.53 58.12 -16.23
N ILE A 412 -89.13 58.40 -17.39
CA ILE A 412 -88.85 57.65 -18.62
C ILE A 412 -87.37 57.78 -19.02
N CYS A 413 -86.79 58.98 -18.92
CA CYS A 413 -85.38 59.22 -19.22
C CYS A 413 -84.45 58.42 -18.30
N ILE A 414 -84.72 58.39 -17.00
CA ILE A 414 -83.95 57.58 -16.03
C ILE A 414 -84.01 56.09 -16.39
N VAL A 415 -85.20 55.56 -16.70
CA VAL A 415 -85.37 54.14 -17.06
C VAL A 415 -84.59 53.80 -18.34
N ILE A 416 -84.65 54.66 -19.36
CA ILE A 416 -83.90 54.47 -20.61
C ILE A 416 -82.39 54.51 -20.34
N LEU A 417 -81.91 55.48 -19.55
CA LEU A 417 -80.49 55.61 -19.21
C LEU A 417 -79.98 54.42 -18.38
N LEU A 418 -80.77 53.91 -17.43
CA LEU A 418 -80.42 52.71 -16.66
C LEU A 418 -80.26 51.48 -17.57
N ILE A 419 -81.19 51.28 -18.51
CA ILE A 419 -81.12 50.17 -19.47
C ILE A 419 -79.92 50.33 -20.40
N ALA A 420 -79.71 51.53 -20.95
CA ALA A 420 -78.61 51.82 -21.87
C ALA A 420 -77.24 51.62 -21.20
N LEU A 421 -77.07 52.08 -19.96
CA LEU A 421 -75.81 51.96 -19.22
C LEU A 421 -75.51 50.51 -18.83
N ARG A 422 -76.52 49.73 -18.40
CA ARG A 422 -76.38 48.29 -18.14
C ARG A 422 -76.02 47.51 -19.41
N PHE A 423 -76.62 47.87 -20.54
CA PHE A 423 -76.28 47.28 -21.83
C PHE A 423 -74.84 47.59 -22.24
N PHE A 424 -74.39 48.83 -22.04
CA PHE A 424 -73.01 49.24 -22.34
C PHE A 424 -71.97 48.52 -21.48
N VAL A 425 -72.24 48.32 -20.18
CA VAL A 425 -71.35 47.53 -19.30
C VAL A 425 -71.32 46.07 -19.70
N ALA A 426 -72.45 45.47 -20.07
CA ALA A 426 -72.48 44.08 -20.55
C ALA A 426 -71.63 43.89 -21.82
N ILE A 427 -71.58 44.91 -22.69
CA ILE A 427 -70.72 44.93 -23.88
C ILE A 427 -69.23 44.97 -23.49
N ILE A 428 -68.85 45.80 -22.51
CA ILE A 428 -67.45 45.93 -22.05
C ILE A 428 -67.00 44.70 -21.25
N ALA A 429 -67.85 44.15 -20.39
CA ALA A 429 -67.53 43.01 -19.52
C ALA A 429 -67.40 41.69 -20.29
N HIS A 430 -68.05 41.58 -21.45
CA HIS A 430 -67.95 40.40 -22.32
C HIS A 430 -67.46 40.77 -23.72
N PRO A 431 -66.22 41.30 -23.83
CA PRO A 431 -65.68 41.75 -25.10
C PRO A 431 -65.58 40.60 -26.10
N GLU A 432 -65.39 39.37 -25.61
CA GLU A 432 -65.36 38.17 -26.43
C GLU A 432 -66.70 37.85 -27.10
N HIS A 433 -67.84 38.07 -26.42
CA HIS A 433 -69.16 37.83 -27.01
C HIS A 433 -69.52 38.90 -28.04
N VAL A 434 -69.12 40.15 -27.79
CA VAL A 434 -69.30 41.27 -28.73
C VAL A 434 -68.40 41.07 -29.96
N ALA A 435 -67.14 40.67 -29.76
CA ALA A 435 -66.21 40.33 -30.83
C ALA A 435 -66.69 39.12 -31.64
N LYS A 436 -67.28 38.10 -31.00
CA LYS A 436 -67.84 36.92 -31.67
C LYS A 436 -69.13 37.25 -32.43
N PHE A 437 -69.97 38.15 -31.91
CA PHE A 437 -71.16 38.67 -32.62
C PHE A 437 -70.77 39.53 -33.82
N LEU A 438 -69.81 40.45 -33.67
CA LEU A 438 -69.26 41.26 -34.76
C LEU A 438 -68.56 40.40 -35.82
N ARG A 439 -67.75 39.40 -35.43
CA ARG A 439 -67.19 38.40 -36.37
C ARG A 439 -68.28 37.66 -37.13
N ARG A 440 -69.34 37.19 -36.45
CA ARG A 440 -70.47 36.50 -37.11
C ARG A 440 -71.25 37.41 -38.06
N ARG A 441 -71.30 38.72 -37.81
CA ARG A 441 -71.99 39.70 -38.67
C ARG A 441 -71.14 40.15 -39.85
N LEU A 442 -69.82 40.31 -39.67
CA LEU A 442 -68.86 40.55 -40.78
C LEU A 442 -68.72 39.33 -41.69
N HIS A 443 -68.73 38.11 -41.14
CA HIS A 443 -68.63 36.89 -41.95
C HIS A 443 -69.89 36.61 -42.81
N ARG A 444 -71.04 37.24 -42.51
CA ARG A 444 -72.28 37.15 -43.29
C ARG A 444 -72.41 38.16 -44.44
N ARG A 445 -71.49 39.13 -44.60
CA ARG A 445 -71.58 40.17 -45.64
C ARG A 445 -70.41 40.26 -46.63
N GLY A 446 -69.41 39.37 -46.56
CA GLY A 446 -68.33 39.39 -47.55
C GLY A 446 -67.43 38.18 -47.52
N TRP A 447 -67.89 37.05 -48.08
CA TRP A 447 -66.99 36.10 -48.75
C TRP A 447 -67.77 35.17 -49.70
N ARG A 448 -68.07 35.68 -50.90
CA ARG A 448 -68.13 34.91 -52.16
C ARG A 448 -67.50 35.78 -53.24
N ARG A 449 -66.19 35.67 -53.39
CA ARG A 449 -65.48 35.58 -54.68
C ARG A 449 -63.97 35.49 -54.41
N ASN A 450 -63.47 34.29 -54.69
CA ASN A 450 -62.15 33.86 -55.17
C ASN A 450 -61.09 34.95 -55.35
N VAL A 451 -59.86 34.65 -54.93
CA VAL A 451 -58.72 34.44 -55.85
C VAL A 451 -57.70 33.51 -55.16
N SER A 452 -57.23 32.54 -55.93
CA SER A 452 -56.13 31.60 -55.68
C SER A 452 -54.80 32.26 -55.35
N GLY A 453 -53.88 31.52 -54.74
CA GLY A 453 -52.46 31.85 -54.77
C GLY A 453 -51.66 31.10 -53.71
N ASP A 454 -50.87 30.15 -54.18
CA ASP A 454 -49.81 29.43 -53.48
C ASP A 454 -48.97 30.28 -52.52
N PHE A 455 -48.48 29.70 -51.42
CA PHE A 455 -47.04 29.49 -51.25
C PHE A 455 -46.71 28.59 -50.05
N GLU A 456 -45.76 27.69 -50.30
CA GLU A 456 -45.02 26.84 -49.38
C GLU A 456 -44.29 27.62 -48.27
N GLY A 457 -43.94 26.94 -47.16
CA GLY A 457 -42.89 27.44 -46.27
C GLY A 457 -42.81 26.78 -44.89
N LYS A 458 -41.87 25.84 -44.75
CA LYS A 458 -41.30 25.26 -43.52
C LYS A 458 -40.96 26.32 -42.44
N ILE A 459 -41.10 25.97 -41.16
CA ILE A 459 -40.05 25.41 -40.26
C ILE A 459 -40.75 24.67 -39.12
#